data_AF-A0A662G0P9-F1
#
_entry.id   AF-A0A662G0P9-F1
#
_cell.length_a   1.000
_cell.length_b   1.000
_cell.length_c   1.000
_cell.angle_alpha   90.00
_cell.angle_beta   90.00
_cell.angle_gamma   90.00
#
_symmetry.space_group_name_H-M   'P 1'
#
loop_
_entity.id
_entity.type
_entity.pdbx_description
1 polymer ?
#
loop_
_entity_poly.entity_id
_entity_poly.type
_entity_poly.pdbx_seq_one_letter_code
_entity_poly.pdbx_strand_id
1 'polypeptide(L)'
;YALKVGEKIGLSENELSFIARVFDELIMAESKVHGIPPNSAHFHEIASSDTVFDVVASAAILGELGYLSENAEVYSTPPALGGGFIEIEHGLLPVPAPATLEILKKYSFKTSNTPIEVELTTPTGAALLVSLTSSVIDFYPPMELKKVGYGAGKKDLDRIPNVLRIVEGESLKATRDKVIVLETNLDDVTGEVIGYLVQKLINKGALDVSVIPALGKKNRPMHIVKILSDPIRYVELLEMLVDETGTLGIRVYEIPRVIAERVKKAVKVRVRNKEYTVRVKVSRLKSGKLVNLKPEYEDIRRIAEDTGLPLRRVSEEVNRQIKGLTHDS
;
A
#
# COMPACT_ATOMS: atom_id res chain seq x y z
N TYR A 1 29.77 15.21 -8.95
CA TYR A 1 30.09 15.04 -10.39
C TYR A 1 28.84 14.67 -11.18
N ALA A 2 28.13 13.60 -10.82
CA ALA A 2 26.91 13.14 -11.51
C ALA A 2 25.86 14.24 -11.77
N LEU A 3 25.56 15.10 -10.78
CA LEU A 3 24.63 16.23 -10.96
C LEU A 3 25.05 17.20 -12.07
N LYS A 4 26.35 17.54 -12.15
CA LYS A 4 26.89 18.38 -13.23
C LYS A 4 26.73 17.73 -14.60
N VAL A 5 26.86 16.40 -14.68
CA VAL A 5 26.62 15.66 -15.92
C VAL A 5 25.14 15.75 -16.29
N GLY A 6 24.23 15.52 -15.33
CA GLY A 6 22.79 15.65 -15.51
C GLY A 6 22.37 17.04 -16.00
N GLU A 7 22.88 18.10 -15.37
CA GLU A 7 22.63 19.49 -15.79
C GLU A 7 23.10 19.74 -17.23
N LYS A 8 24.29 19.22 -17.59
CA LYS A 8 24.86 19.41 -18.92
C LYS A 8 24.05 18.74 -20.03
N ILE A 9 23.41 17.60 -19.74
CA ILE A 9 22.55 16.89 -20.71
C ILE A 9 21.08 17.33 -20.63
N GLY A 10 20.76 18.34 -19.81
CA GLY A 10 19.43 18.96 -19.76
C GLY A 10 18.40 18.20 -18.91
N LEU A 11 18.83 17.46 -17.88
CA LEU A 11 17.90 16.80 -16.96
C LEU A 11 17.11 17.82 -16.12
N SER A 12 15.84 17.51 -15.90
CA SER A 12 14.90 18.23 -15.04
C SER A 12 15.26 18.14 -13.55
N GLU A 13 14.64 18.99 -12.73
CA GLU A 13 14.83 18.99 -11.27
C GLU A 13 14.46 17.64 -10.63
N ASN A 14 13.41 16.96 -11.13
CA ASN A 14 13.00 15.65 -10.61
C ASN A 14 14.07 14.58 -10.87
N GLU A 15 14.66 14.58 -12.06
CA GLU A 15 15.75 13.65 -12.43
C GLU A 15 17.02 13.94 -11.63
N LEU A 16 17.40 15.22 -11.48
CA LEU A 16 18.54 15.63 -10.64
C LEU A 16 18.32 15.28 -9.16
N SER A 17 17.11 15.47 -8.64
CA SER A 17 16.74 15.08 -7.29
C SER A 17 16.81 13.56 -7.09
N PHE A 18 16.36 12.78 -8.08
CA PHE A 18 16.50 11.33 -8.06
C PHE A 18 17.97 10.90 -8.05
N ILE A 19 18.82 11.49 -8.90
CA ILE A 19 20.27 11.23 -8.91
C ILE A 19 20.88 11.52 -7.53
N ALA A 20 20.57 12.69 -6.94
CA ALA A 20 21.08 13.06 -5.63
C ALA A 20 20.71 12.02 -4.56
N ARG A 21 19.43 11.62 -4.51
CA ARG A 21 18.95 10.60 -3.56
C ARG A 21 19.70 9.28 -3.70
N VAL A 22 19.89 8.79 -4.92
CA VAL A 22 20.59 7.52 -5.16
C VAL A 22 22.04 7.58 -4.67
N PHE A 23 22.75 8.67 -4.97
CA PHE A 23 24.12 8.85 -4.49
C PHE A 23 24.19 9.02 -2.97
N ASP A 24 23.24 9.72 -2.36
CA ASP A 24 23.16 9.86 -0.90
C ASP A 24 22.99 8.49 -0.23
N GLU A 25 22.16 7.60 -0.77
CA GLU A 25 22.00 6.23 -0.23
C GLU A 25 23.30 5.43 -0.31
N LEU A 26 23.99 5.49 -1.45
CA LEU A 26 25.27 4.81 -1.63
C LEU A 26 26.32 5.35 -0.65
N ILE A 27 26.50 6.67 -0.59
CA ILE A 27 27.50 7.32 0.26
C ILE A 27 27.26 6.99 1.74
N MET A 28 26.00 7.06 2.18
CA MET A 28 25.65 6.77 3.57
C MET A 28 25.89 5.31 3.94
N ALA A 29 25.60 4.37 3.02
CA ALA A 29 25.85 2.95 3.23
C ALA A 29 27.36 2.66 3.32
N GLU A 30 28.16 3.14 2.37
CA GLU A 30 29.61 2.94 2.37
C GLU A 30 30.29 3.59 3.58
N SER A 31 29.89 4.81 3.93
CA SER A 31 30.40 5.51 5.12
C SER A 31 30.23 4.67 6.37
N LYS A 32 29.08 4.00 6.49
CA LYS A 32 28.75 3.18 7.65
C LYS A 32 29.50 1.86 7.65
N VAL A 33 29.62 1.20 6.50
CA VAL A 33 30.38 -0.05 6.34
C VAL A 33 31.86 0.16 6.63
N HIS A 34 32.43 1.26 6.14
CA HIS A 34 33.85 1.57 6.31
C HIS A 34 34.18 2.38 7.57
N GLY A 35 33.17 2.85 8.31
CA GLY A 35 33.36 3.68 9.51
C GLY A 35 34.02 5.03 9.23
N ILE A 36 33.86 5.57 8.02
CA ILE A 36 34.46 6.84 7.57
C ILE A 36 33.39 7.91 7.31
N PRO A 37 33.74 9.21 7.38
CA PRO A 37 32.79 10.28 7.11
C PRO A 37 32.28 10.27 5.64
N PRO A 38 31.01 10.65 5.40
CA PRO A 38 30.41 10.79 4.06
C PRO A 38 31.15 11.69 3.07
N ASN A 39 31.96 12.63 3.58
CA ASN A 39 32.72 13.56 2.75
C ASN A 39 34.13 13.05 2.41
N SER A 40 34.45 11.79 2.73
CA SER A 40 35.76 11.21 2.43
C SER A 40 35.86 10.78 0.96
N ALA A 41 37.01 11.00 0.33
CA ALA A 41 37.22 10.75 -1.10
C ALA A 41 37.53 9.27 -1.44
N HIS A 42 37.49 8.36 -0.46
CA HIS A 42 37.94 6.98 -0.58
C HIS A 42 36.81 5.96 -0.79
N PHE A 43 35.72 6.35 -1.46
CA PHE A 43 34.67 5.40 -1.85
C PHE A 43 35.00 4.77 -3.21
N HIS A 44 35.64 3.60 -3.18
CA HIS A 44 36.15 2.93 -4.37
C HIS A 44 35.02 2.39 -5.27
N GLU A 45 33.87 2.03 -4.69
CA GLU A 45 32.73 1.45 -5.44
C GLU A 45 31.71 2.50 -5.95
N ILE A 46 31.63 3.67 -5.31
CA ILE A 46 30.67 4.75 -5.67
C ILE A 46 31.18 5.63 -6.81
N ALA A 47 32.50 5.80 -6.92
CA ALA A 47 33.13 6.75 -7.81
C ALA A 47 33.51 6.19 -9.19
N SER A 48 33.10 4.96 -9.52
CA SER A 48 33.35 4.40 -10.85
C SER A 48 32.55 5.16 -11.92
N SER A 49 33.11 5.28 -13.13
CA SER A 49 32.39 5.84 -14.27
C SER A 49 31.12 5.05 -14.58
N ASP A 50 31.12 3.74 -14.30
CA ASP A 50 29.97 2.85 -14.51
C ASP A 50 28.82 3.21 -13.58
N THR A 51 29.07 3.41 -12.27
CA THR A 51 28.04 3.82 -11.30
C THR A 51 27.41 5.16 -11.69
N VAL A 52 28.24 6.13 -12.13
CA VAL A 52 27.71 7.42 -12.61
C VAL A 52 26.85 7.24 -13.84
N PHE A 53 27.28 6.43 -14.80
CA PHE A 53 26.50 6.17 -16.01
C PHE A 53 25.18 5.48 -15.69
N ASP A 54 25.20 4.43 -14.87
CA ASP A 54 24.02 3.66 -14.47
C ASP A 54 22.97 4.56 -13.81
N VAL A 55 23.37 5.43 -12.88
CA VAL A 55 22.44 6.31 -12.16
C VAL A 55 21.91 7.44 -13.05
N VAL A 56 22.78 8.12 -13.79
CA VAL A 56 22.37 9.25 -14.64
C VAL A 56 21.53 8.78 -15.82
N ALA A 57 21.91 7.68 -16.47
CA ALA A 57 21.14 7.12 -17.59
C ALA A 57 19.79 6.57 -17.11
N SER A 58 19.74 5.89 -15.96
CA SER A 58 18.47 5.46 -15.38
C SER A 58 17.57 6.64 -15.06
N ALA A 59 18.11 7.72 -14.46
CA ALA A 59 17.33 8.92 -14.18
C ALA A 59 16.73 9.53 -15.45
N ALA A 60 17.54 9.70 -16.50
CA ALA A 60 17.09 10.24 -17.78
C ALA A 60 15.97 9.40 -18.42
N ILE A 61 16.14 8.07 -18.46
CA ILE A 61 15.14 7.16 -19.04
C ILE A 61 13.85 7.17 -18.21
N LEU A 62 13.97 7.10 -16.88
CA LEU A 62 12.80 7.12 -15.98
C LEU A 62 12.05 8.45 -16.05
N GLY A 63 12.77 9.56 -16.18
CA GLY A 63 12.20 10.90 -16.34
C GLY A 63 11.50 11.08 -17.68
N GLU A 64 12.13 10.69 -18.79
CA GLU A 64 11.53 10.72 -20.13
C GLU A 64 10.25 9.88 -20.21
N LEU A 65 10.24 8.71 -19.55
CA LEU A 65 9.05 7.85 -19.46
C LEU A 65 7.99 8.34 -18.45
N GLY A 66 8.27 9.41 -17.71
CA GLY A 66 7.35 10.00 -16.74
C GLY A 66 7.22 9.23 -15.42
N TYR A 67 8.09 8.24 -15.16
CA TYR A 67 8.07 7.43 -13.94
C TYR A 67 8.63 8.13 -12.70
N LEU A 68 9.29 9.29 -12.88
CA LEU A 68 9.71 10.18 -11.79
C LEU A 68 8.67 11.29 -11.49
N SER A 69 7.50 11.27 -12.14
CA SER A 69 6.44 12.24 -11.87
C SER A 69 5.62 11.86 -10.64
N GLU A 70 5.00 12.84 -9.98
CA GLU A 70 4.13 12.63 -8.81
C GLU A 70 2.91 11.72 -9.10
N ASN A 71 2.56 11.55 -10.38
CA ASN A 71 1.43 10.73 -10.80
C ASN A 71 1.80 9.25 -11.01
N ALA A 72 3.09 8.91 -10.96
CA ALA A 72 3.58 7.54 -11.12
C ALA A 72 3.79 6.89 -9.74
N GLU A 73 3.09 5.79 -9.49
CA GLU A 73 3.37 4.91 -8.34
C GLU A 73 4.27 3.78 -8.82
N VAL A 74 5.48 3.68 -8.26
CA VAL A 74 6.42 2.61 -8.59
C VAL A 74 6.46 1.62 -7.43
N TYR A 75 6.25 0.35 -7.75
CA TYR A 75 6.31 -0.74 -6.79
C TYR A 75 7.47 -1.66 -7.11
N SER A 76 8.02 -2.29 -6.07
CA SER A 76 8.99 -3.35 -6.21
C SER A 76 8.49 -4.62 -5.55
N THR A 77 8.69 -5.76 -6.21
CA THR A 77 8.65 -7.05 -5.53
C THR A 77 9.95 -7.28 -4.77
N PRO A 78 9.97 -8.04 -3.66
CA PRO A 78 11.18 -8.25 -2.88
C PRO A 78 12.36 -8.71 -3.76
N PRO A 79 13.45 -7.91 -3.89
CA PRO A 79 14.56 -8.25 -4.76
C PRO A 79 15.27 -9.51 -4.25
N ALA A 80 15.69 -10.35 -5.19
CA ALA A 80 16.54 -11.49 -4.90
C ALA A 80 17.98 -10.99 -4.73
N LEU A 81 18.56 -11.22 -3.55
CA LEU A 81 19.88 -10.65 -3.25
C LEU A 81 21.03 -11.46 -3.88
N GLY A 82 20.84 -12.77 -4.02
CA GLY A 82 21.90 -13.71 -4.37
C GLY A 82 22.53 -14.34 -3.14
N GLY A 83 23.69 -14.98 -3.32
CA GLY A 83 24.45 -15.65 -2.27
C GLY A 83 25.89 -15.93 -2.69
N GLY A 84 26.63 -16.66 -1.85
CA GLY A 84 28.03 -16.97 -2.09
C GLY A 84 28.96 -15.83 -1.68
N PHE A 85 30.03 -15.64 -2.45
CA PHE A 85 31.06 -14.63 -2.20
C PHE A 85 31.42 -13.89 -3.49
N ILE A 86 31.83 -12.62 -3.35
CA ILE A 86 32.39 -11.81 -4.42
C ILE A 86 33.80 -11.37 -4.04
N GLU A 87 34.68 -11.30 -5.02
CA GLU A 87 36.03 -10.76 -4.86
C GLU A 87 36.03 -9.29 -5.27
N ILE A 88 36.37 -8.41 -4.33
CA ILE A 88 36.49 -6.97 -4.53
C ILE A 88 37.91 -6.50 -4.12
N GLU A 89 38.21 -5.21 -4.28
CA GLU A 89 39.52 -4.66 -3.89
C GLU A 89 39.85 -4.85 -2.39
N HIS A 90 38.82 -5.00 -1.55
CA HIS A 90 38.96 -5.27 -0.12
C HIS A 90 38.99 -6.78 0.22
N GLY A 91 39.12 -7.64 -0.80
CA GLY A 91 39.17 -9.09 -0.66
C GLY A 91 37.81 -9.77 -0.88
N LEU A 92 37.66 -10.95 -0.31
CA LEU A 92 36.48 -11.78 -0.48
C LEU A 92 35.36 -11.34 0.49
N LEU A 93 34.22 -10.91 -0.05
CA LEU A 93 33.05 -10.51 0.72
C LEU A 93 31.88 -11.48 0.54
N PRO A 94 31.08 -11.72 1.60
CA PRO A 94 29.85 -12.50 1.47
C PRO A 94 28.81 -11.70 0.67
N VAL A 95 27.99 -12.42 -0.10
CA VAL A 95 26.79 -11.89 -0.73
C VAL A 95 25.59 -12.22 0.16
N PRO A 96 24.72 -11.26 0.48
CA PRO A 96 24.65 -9.90 -0.09
C PRO A 96 25.75 -8.97 0.44
N ALA A 97 26.26 -8.08 -0.42
CA ALA A 97 27.28 -7.12 -0.01
C ALA A 97 26.83 -6.28 1.21
N PRO A 98 27.75 -5.91 2.12
CA PRO A 98 27.41 -5.12 3.32
C PRO A 98 26.67 -3.81 3.02
N ALA A 99 27.07 -3.09 1.97
CA ALA A 99 26.42 -1.85 1.56
C ALA A 99 24.98 -2.10 1.09
N THR A 100 24.73 -3.16 0.31
CA THR A 100 23.39 -3.60 -0.08
C THR A 100 22.50 -3.81 1.14
N LEU A 101 23.00 -4.51 2.17
CA LEU A 101 22.25 -4.76 3.40
C LEU A 101 21.95 -3.48 4.18
N GLU A 102 22.90 -2.55 4.28
CA GLU A 102 22.69 -1.28 4.99
C GLU A 102 21.65 -0.40 4.29
N ILE A 103 21.66 -0.35 2.95
CA ILE A 103 20.64 0.36 2.16
C ILE A 103 19.26 -0.24 2.42
N LEU A 104 19.10 -1.55 2.23
CA LEU A 104 17.78 -2.20 2.36
C LEU A 104 17.25 -2.16 3.80
N LYS A 105 18.13 -2.30 4.80
CA LYS A 105 17.80 -2.21 6.23
C LYS A 105 17.23 -0.85 6.60
N LYS A 106 17.80 0.25 6.08
CA LYS A 106 17.34 1.62 6.35
C LYS A 106 15.85 1.80 6.05
N TYR A 107 15.34 1.10 5.03
CA TYR A 107 13.95 1.18 4.57
C TYR A 107 13.08 0.00 5.01
N SER A 108 13.58 -0.92 5.84
CA SER A 108 12.91 -2.20 6.15
C SER A 108 12.44 -2.91 4.86
N PHE A 109 13.26 -2.83 3.80
CA PHE A 109 12.89 -3.30 2.48
C PHE A 109 12.82 -4.82 2.48
N LYS A 110 11.66 -5.39 2.13
CA LYS A 110 11.51 -6.86 2.04
C LYS A 110 12.46 -7.41 0.99
N THR A 111 13.01 -8.59 1.24
CA THR A 111 13.93 -9.27 0.33
C THR A 111 13.44 -10.68 0.04
N SER A 112 13.92 -11.27 -1.06
CA SER A 112 13.69 -12.68 -1.38
C SER A 112 14.99 -13.45 -1.42
N ASN A 113 14.90 -14.74 -1.08
CA ASN A 113 16.02 -15.67 -1.15
C ASN A 113 16.03 -16.39 -2.49
N THR A 114 17.23 -16.76 -2.93
CA THR A 114 17.46 -17.52 -4.17
C THR A 114 18.63 -18.48 -3.95
N PRO A 115 18.64 -19.66 -4.58
CA PRO A 115 19.77 -20.59 -4.50
C PRO A 115 20.97 -20.16 -5.36
N ILE A 116 20.91 -18.99 -5.99
CA ILE A 116 21.94 -18.50 -6.91
C ILE A 116 23.12 -17.90 -6.13
N GLU A 117 24.30 -18.51 -6.27
CA GLU A 117 25.55 -18.11 -5.61
C GLU A 117 26.32 -17.03 -6.37
N VAL A 118 25.62 -15.97 -6.80
CA VAL A 118 26.24 -14.75 -7.29
C VAL A 118 25.52 -13.53 -6.75
N GLU A 119 26.20 -12.39 -6.66
CA GLU A 119 25.52 -11.12 -6.39
C GLU A 119 24.54 -10.77 -7.51
N LEU A 120 23.26 -10.69 -7.16
CA LEU A 120 22.16 -10.32 -8.05
C LEU A 120 21.65 -8.91 -7.78
N THR A 121 21.60 -8.50 -6.52
CA THR A 121 21.31 -7.12 -6.14
C THR A 121 22.60 -6.47 -5.67
N THR A 122 23.17 -5.63 -6.52
CA THR A 122 24.36 -4.82 -6.20
C THR A 122 23.98 -3.63 -5.32
N PRO A 123 24.95 -2.96 -4.66
CA PRO A 123 24.68 -1.73 -3.92
C PRO A 123 24.01 -0.65 -4.79
N THR A 124 24.48 -0.46 -6.03
CA THR A 124 23.87 0.47 -7.01
C THR A 124 22.43 0.09 -7.33
N GLY A 125 22.17 -1.19 -7.57
CA GLY A 125 20.82 -1.69 -7.83
C GLY A 125 19.87 -1.47 -6.65
N ALA A 126 20.34 -1.73 -5.43
CA ALA A 126 19.58 -1.46 -4.21
C ALA A 126 19.29 0.04 -4.03
N ALA A 127 20.29 0.91 -4.22
CA ALA A 127 20.13 2.36 -4.09
C ALA A 127 19.12 2.93 -5.10
N LEU A 128 19.19 2.48 -6.37
CA LEU A 128 18.20 2.81 -7.40
C LEU A 128 16.80 2.37 -6.98
N LEU A 129 16.67 1.12 -6.50
CA LEU A 129 15.39 0.54 -6.15
C LEU A 129 14.73 1.26 -4.98
N VAL A 130 15.45 1.52 -3.89
CA VAL A 130 14.88 2.22 -2.71
C VAL A 130 14.56 3.68 -3.01
N SER A 131 15.31 4.33 -3.91
CA SER A 131 15.08 5.73 -4.29
C SER A 131 13.88 5.89 -5.23
N LEU A 132 13.57 4.85 -6.01
CA LEU A 132 12.47 4.85 -6.98
C LEU A 132 11.15 4.34 -6.38
N THR A 133 11.22 3.33 -5.51
CA THR A 133 10.06 2.55 -5.08
C THR A 133 9.22 3.30 -4.04
N SER A 134 7.92 3.42 -4.28
CA SER A 134 6.94 3.94 -3.33
C SER A 134 6.58 2.91 -2.25
N SER A 135 6.48 1.62 -2.60
CA SER A 135 6.18 0.55 -1.65
C SER A 135 6.64 -0.83 -2.17
N VAL A 136 6.99 -1.73 -1.25
CA VAL A 136 7.37 -3.11 -1.56
C VAL A 136 6.15 -4.04 -1.43
N ILE A 137 5.83 -4.75 -2.49
CA ILE A 137 4.62 -5.60 -2.59
C ILE A 137 5.00 -7.04 -2.94
N ASP A 138 4.30 -8.02 -2.40
CA ASP A 138 4.63 -9.43 -2.68
C ASP A 138 4.09 -9.90 -4.04
N PHE A 139 3.02 -9.25 -4.53
CA PHE A 139 2.37 -9.56 -5.81
C PHE A 139 1.97 -8.28 -6.53
N TYR A 140 1.91 -8.32 -7.87
CA TYR A 140 1.42 -7.20 -8.67
C TYR A 140 -0.01 -6.79 -8.24
N PRO A 141 -0.31 -5.49 -8.16
CA PRO A 141 -1.66 -5.05 -7.86
C PRO A 141 -2.60 -5.47 -9.01
N PRO A 142 -3.90 -5.65 -8.75
CA PRO A 142 -4.87 -5.77 -9.83
C PRO A 142 -4.77 -4.56 -10.78
N MET A 143 -4.36 -4.82 -12.01
CA MET A 143 -4.04 -3.80 -13.00
C MET A 143 -4.33 -4.30 -14.41
N GLU A 144 -4.66 -3.37 -15.29
CA GLU A 144 -4.64 -3.64 -16.73
C GLU A 144 -3.23 -3.41 -17.26
N LEU A 145 -2.58 -4.49 -17.70
CA LEU A 145 -1.22 -4.44 -18.24
C LEU A 145 -1.20 -3.64 -19.55
N LYS A 146 -0.32 -2.64 -19.63
CA LYS A 146 -0.13 -1.82 -20.83
C LYS A 146 1.18 -2.14 -21.54
N LYS A 147 2.28 -2.28 -20.79
CA LYS A 147 3.60 -2.60 -21.34
C LYS A 147 4.39 -3.52 -20.41
N VAL A 148 5.29 -4.29 -21.00
CA VAL A 148 6.25 -5.13 -20.27
C VAL A 148 7.62 -4.95 -20.92
N GLY A 149 8.63 -4.64 -20.11
CA GLY A 149 10.02 -4.51 -20.53
C GLY A 149 10.93 -5.45 -19.74
N TYR A 150 12.02 -5.87 -20.38
CA TYR A 150 13.04 -6.72 -19.78
C TYR A 150 14.43 -6.10 -20.01
N GLY A 151 15.25 -6.05 -18.96
CA GLY A 151 16.67 -5.73 -19.04
C GLY A 151 17.50 -6.92 -18.57
N ALA A 152 18.40 -7.41 -19.41
CA ALA A 152 19.25 -8.55 -19.07
C ALA A 152 20.53 -8.09 -18.34
N GLY A 153 20.88 -8.80 -17.27
CA GLY A 153 22.18 -8.69 -16.62
C GLY A 153 23.27 -9.40 -17.41
N LYS A 154 24.53 -9.09 -17.11
CA LYS A 154 25.70 -9.63 -17.84
C LYS A 154 26.04 -11.09 -17.48
N LYS A 155 25.64 -11.57 -16.30
CA LYS A 155 25.96 -12.93 -15.82
C LYS A 155 24.97 -13.95 -16.41
N ASP A 156 25.48 -15.07 -16.90
CA ASP A 156 24.67 -16.24 -17.23
C ASP A 156 24.43 -17.07 -15.95
N LEU A 157 23.18 -17.48 -15.71
CA LEU A 157 22.77 -18.21 -14.50
C LEU A 157 22.17 -19.59 -14.85
N ASP A 158 22.58 -20.15 -15.99
CA ASP A 158 22.21 -21.44 -16.58
C ASP A 158 20.70 -21.65 -16.79
N ARG A 159 19.94 -21.81 -15.70
CA ARG A 159 18.53 -22.19 -15.69
C ARG A 159 17.59 -21.05 -15.29
N ILE A 160 18.13 -19.94 -14.78
CA ILE A 160 17.35 -18.78 -14.33
C ILE A 160 17.68 -17.59 -15.23
N PRO A 161 16.70 -16.96 -15.90
CA PRO A 161 16.95 -15.74 -16.64
C PRO A 161 17.44 -14.63 -15.70
N ASN A 162 18.65 -14.10 -15.94
CA ASN A 162 19.18 -12.93 -15.25
C ASN A 162 18.56 -11.65 -15.83
N VAL A 163 17.29 -11.39 -15.51
CA VAL A 163 16.56 -10.26 -16.08
C VAL A 163 15.82 -9.46 -15.01
N LEU A 164 15.90 -8.14 -15.11
CA LEU A 164 14.97 -7.22 -14.46
C LEU A 164 13.74 -7.07 -15.35
N ARG A 165 12.55 -7.29 -14.80
CA ARG A 165 11.28 -7.08 -15.49
C ARG A 165 10.58 -5.83 -14.96
N ILE A 166 10.21 -4.92 -15.85
CA ILE A 166 9.35 -3.78 -15.55
C ILE A 166 7.99 -4.04 -16.19
N VAL A 167 6.93 -3.82 -15.40
CA VAL A 167 5.54 -3.99 -15.84
C VAL A 167 4.81 -2.68 -15.62
N GLU A 168 4.39 -2.06 -16.72
CA GLU A 168 3.59 -0.84 -16.71
C GLU A 168 2.12 -1.20 -16.91
N GLY A 169 1.25 -0.59 -16.13
CA GLY A 169 -0.17 -0.69 -16.37
C GLY A 169 -0.98 0.21 -15.48
N GLU A 170 -2.26 0.27 -15.77
CA GLU A 170 -3.19 1.09 -15.01
C GLU A 170 -3.75 0.25 -13.88
N SER A 171 -3.45 0.66 -12.64
CA SER A 171 -4.13 0.09 -11.48
C SER A 171 -5.63 0.26 -11.69
N LEU A 172 -6.39 -0.81 -11.45
CA LEU A 172 -7.83 -0.70 -11.36
C LEU A 172 -8.10 0.26 -10.19
N LYS A 173 -8.37 1.55 -10.46
CA LYS A 173 -8.51 2.62 -9.46
C LYS A 173 -9.49 2.28 -8.32
N ALA A 174 -10.33 1.29 -8.56
CA ALA A 174 -11.18 0.63 -7.59
C ALA A 174 -10.42 -0.03 -6.41
N THR A 175 -9.21 -0.57 -6.54
CA THR A 175 -8.61 -1.52 -5.56
C THR A 175 -7.51 -0.98 -4.64
N ARG A 176 -7.36 0.34 -4.49
CA ARG A 176 -6.27 0.90 -3.64
C ARG A 176 -6.51 0.78 -2.13
N ASP A 177 -7.73 0.51 -1.69
CA ASP A 177 -7.97 0.25 -0.27
C ASP A 177 -7.68 -1.21 0.02
N LYS A 178 -6.74 -1.49 0.91
CA LYS A 178 -6.51 -2.84 1.44
C LYS A 178 -7.16 -2.90 2.80
N VAL A 179 -7.87 -3.98 3.09
CA VAL A 179 -8.33 -4.24 4.46
C VAL A 179 -7.74 -5.54 4.95
N ILE A 180 -7.40 -5.56 6.22
CA ILE A 180 -7.07 -6.78 6.93
C ILE A 180 -8.36 -7.35 7.50
N VAL A 181 -8.56 -8.64 7.26
CA VAL A 181 -9.59 -9.42 7.92
C VAL A 181 -8.92 -10.29 8.97
N LEU A 182 -9.25 -10.06 10.24
CA LEU A 182 -8.92 -10.99 11.32
C LEU A 182 -10.12 -11.90 11.54
N GLU A 183 -9.87 -13.20 11.68
CA GLU A 183 -10.92 -14.17 11.90
C GLU A 183 -10.49 -15.24 12.91
N THR A 184 -11.30 -15.46 13.93
CA THR A 184 -11.09 -16.51 14.94
C THR A 184 -12.40 -17.23 15.25
N ASN A 185 -12.26 -18.46 15.73
CA ASN A 185 -13.36 -19.31 16.18
C ASN A 185 -13.31 -19.37 17.71
N LEU A 186 -14.42 -19.04 18.38
CA LEU A 186 -14.54 -19.04 19.84
C LEU A 186 -15.64 -20.01 20.27
N ASP A 187 -15.30 -21.10 20.97
CA ASP A 187 -16.25 -22.09 21.49
C ASP A 187 -16.30 -22.16 23.02
N ASP A 188 -15.37 -21.51 23.71
CA ASP A 188 -15.20 -21.47 25.17
C ASP A 188 -15.39 -20.07 25.78
N VAL A 189 -15.83 -19.09 24.97
CA VAL A 189 -16.06 -17.70 25.38
C VAL A 189 -17.55 -17.41 25.49
N THR A 190 -17.95 -16.70 26.55
CA THR A 190 -19.36 -16.33 26.78
C THR A 190 -19.81 -15.19 25.86
N GLY A 191 -21.13 -15.09 25.64
CA GLY A 191 -21.71 -13.98 24.88
C GLY A 191 -21.44 -12.60 25.49
N GLU A 192 -21.28 -12.51 26.81
CA GLU A 192 -20.94 -11.26 27.51
C GLU A 192 -19.53 -10.77 27.14
N VAL A 193 -18.55 -11.67 27.14
CA VAL A 193 -17.18 -11.36 26.73
C VAL A 193 -17.13 -10.97 25.26
N ILE A 194 -17.87 -11.68 24.39
CA ILE A 194 -17.97 -11.32 22.97
C ILE A 194 -18.59 -9.93 22.79
N GLY A 195 -19.66 -9.60 23.54
CA GLY A 195 -20.29 -8.28 23.49
C GLY A 195 -19.34 -7.16 23.93
N TYR A 196 -18.59 -7.38 25.02
CA TYR A 196 -17.57 -6.46 25.50
C TYR A 196 -16.45 -6.25 24.47
N LEU A 197 -15.93 -7.34 23.91
CA LEU A 197 -14.89 -7.34 22.89
C LEU A 197 -15.31 -6.53 21.66
N VAL A 198 -16.52 -6.74 21.13
CA VAL A 198 -17.02 -6.02 19.95
C VAL A 198 -16.98 -4.50 20.19
N GLN A 199 -17.45 -4.03 21.35
CA GLN A 199 -17.43 -2.61 21.67
C GLN A 199 -16.01 -2.06 21.79
N LYS A 200 -15.11 -2.84 22.41
CA LYS A 200 -13.70 -2.45 22.61
C LYS A 200 -12.95 -2.34 21.28
N LEU A 201 -13.14 -3.31 20.37
CA LEU A 201 -12.56 -3.33 19.03
C LEU A 201 -13.03 -2.13 18.18
N ILE A 202 -14.34 -1.84 18.19
CA ILE A 202 -14.89 -0.67 17.48
C ILE A 202 -14.28 0.63 18.02
N ASN A 203 -14.22 0.79 19.35
CA ASN A 203 -13.65 1.99 19.97
C ASN A 203 -12.17 2.19 19.65
N LYS A 204 -11.45 1.10 19.37
CA LYS A 204 -10.04 1.10 18.97
C LYS A 204 -9.81 1.20 17.47
N GLY A 205 -10.88 1.35 16.69
CA GLY A 205 -10.81 1.70 15.28
C GLY A 205 -10.94 0.52 14.33
N ALA A 206 -11.50 -0.61 14.75
CA ALA A 206 -11.97 -1.62 13.81
C ALA A 206 -12.96 -0.97 12.82
N LEU A 207 -12.77 -1.24 11.53
CA LEU A 207 -13.63 -0.73 10.46
C LEU A 207 -15.02 -1.37 10.50
N ASP A 208 -15.09 -2.63 10.92
CA ASP A 208 -16.31 -3.39 11.14
C ASP A 208 -16.01 -4.62 12.01
N VAL A 209 -17.01 -5.10 12.75
CA VAL A 209 -16.91 -6.32 13.55
C VAL A 209 -18.19 -7.12 13.39
N SER A 210 -18.07 -8.39 13.00
CA SER A 210 -19.19 -9.32 12.84
C SER A 210 -19.01 -10.54 13.73
N VAL A 211 -20.11 -10.99 14.34
CA VAL A 211 -20.17 -12.21 15.14
C VAL A 211 -21.14 -13.17 14.47
N ILE A 212 -20.65 -14.33 14.03
CA ILE A 212 -21.42 -15.29 13.24
C ILE A 212 -21.55 -16.58 14.06
N PRO A 213 -22.78 -17.03 14.41
CA PRO A 213 -22.96 -18.30 15.09
C PRO A 213 -22.62 -19.47 14.15
N ALA A 214 -21.92 -20.47 14.66
CA ALA A 214 -21.50 -21.65 13.91
C ALA A 214 -21.49 -22.91 14.80
N LEU A 215 -21.33 -24.07 14.18
CA LEU A 215 -21.11 -25.35 14.85
C LEU A 215 -19.69 -25.83 14.60
N GLY A 216 -18.97 -26.10 15.68
CA GLY A 216 -17.61 -26.58 15.68
C GLY A 216 -17.51 -28.11 15.73
N LYS A 217 -16.29 -28.61 15.97
CA LYS A 217 -16.03 -30.04 16.19
C LYS A 217 -16.82 -30.53 17.39
N LYS A 218 -17.18 -31.82 17.40
CA LYS A 218 -17.96 -32.46 18.47
C LYS A 218 -19.31 -31.75 18.75
N ASN A 219 -19.89 -31.11 17.73
CA ASN A 219 -21.17 -30.43 17.79
C ASN A 219 -21.22 -29.29 18.84
N ARG A 220 -20.07 -28.66 19.12
CA ARG A 220 -19.98 -27.54 20.05
C ARG A 220 -20.49 -26.25 19.37
N PRO A 221 -21.47 -25.54 19.95
CA PRO A 221 -21.80 -24.20 19.50
C PRO A 221 -20.59 -23.29 19.65
N MET A 222 -20.36 -22.44 18.65
CA MET A 222 -19.25 -21.49 18.64
C MET A 222 -19.61 -20.22 17.89
N HIS A 223 -18.80 -19.18 18.04
CA HIS A 223 -18.91 -17.94 17.29
C HIS A 223 -17.67 -17.72 16.44
N ILE A 224 -17.87 -17.36 15.18
CA ILE A 224 -16.80 -16.83 14.33
C ILE A 224 -16.81 -15.31 14.50
N VAL A 225 -15.74 -14.77 15.06
CA VAL A 225 -15.54 -13.32 15.18
C VAL A 225 -14.70 -12.87 14.00
N LYS A 226 -15.24 -11.94 13.20
CA LYS A 226 -14.60 -11.39 12.00
C LYS A 226 -14.43 -9.89 12.17
N ILE A 227 -13.20 -9.42 12.04
CA ILE A 227 -12.82 -8.02 12.27
C ILE A 227 -12.24 -7.48 10.98
N LEU A 228 -12.77 -6.35 10.49
CA LEU A 228 -12.15 -5.57 9.42
C LEU A 228 -11.28 -4.49 10.02
N SER A 229 -10.04 -4.38 9.58
CA SER A 229 -9.06 -3.40 10.04
C SER A 229 -8.32 -2.77 8.88
N ASP A 230 -7.78 -1.58 9.09
CA ASP A 230 -6.75 -1.04 8.19
C ASP A 230 -5.41 -1.78 8.40
N PRO A 231 -4.52 -1.79 7.40
CA PRO A 231 -3.24 -2.51 7.48
C PRO A 231 -2.26 -2.01 8.55
N ILE A 232 -2.48 -0.83 9.13
CA ILE A 232 -1.58 -0.25 10.13
C ILE A 232 -1.99 -0.71 11.53
N ARG A 233 -3.30 -0.84 11.81
CA ARG A 233 -3.83 -1.11 13.15
C ARG A 233 -4.13 -2.57 13.46
N TYR A 234 -4.07 -3.47 12.47
CA TYR A 234 -4.54 -4.84 12.69
C TYR A 234 -3.77 -5.59 13.77
N VAL A 235 -2.49 -5.28 14.00
CA VAL A 235 -1.67 -5.93 15.04
C VAL A 235 -2.20 -5.62 16.44
N GLU A 236 -2.55 -4.35 16.72
CA GLU A 236 -3.14 -3.97 18.01
C GLU A 236 -4.50 -4.64 18.26
N LEU A 237 -5.31 -4.76 17.20
CA LEU A 237 -6.61 -5.44 17.30
C LEU A 237 -6.46 -6.96 17.47
N LEU A 238 -5.41 -7.53 16.88
CA LEU A 238 -5.06 -8.94 17.02
C LEU A 238 -4.64 -9.24 18.47
N GLU A 239 -3.73 -8.44 19.03
CA GLU A 239 -3.28 -8.58 20.43
C GLU A 239 -4.46 -8.50 21.40
N MET A 240 -5.34 -7.51 21.21
CA MET A 240 -6.55 -7.38 22.01
C MET A 240 -7.47 -8.59 21.90
N LEU A 241 -7.62 -9.16 20.70
CA LEU A 241 -8.43 -10.35 20.49
C LEU A 241 -7.86 -11.54 21.28
N VAL A 242 -6.54 -11.69 21.31
CA VAL A 242 -5.85 -12.72 22.13
C VAL A 242 -6.07 -12.46 23.62
N ASP A 243 -5.83 -11.25 24.09
CA ASP A 243 -5.90 -10.90 25.52
C ASP A 243 -7.32 -11.07 26.11
N GLU A 244 -8.35 -10.68 25.36
CA GLU A 244 -9.75 -10.72 25.83
C GLU A 244 -10.39 -12.10 25.72
N THR A 245 -9.93 -12.94 24.78
CA THR A 245 -10.59 -14.22 24.47
C THR A 245 -9.76 -15.45 24.82
N GLY A 246 -8.45 -15.30 24.98
CA GLY A 246 -7.53 -16.44 25.14
C GLY A 246 -7.34 -17.27 23.88
N THR A 247 -7.82 -16.82 22.71
CA THR A 247 -7.65 -17.57 21.46
C THR A 247 -6.16 -17.75 21.13
N LEU A 248 -5.79 -18.97 20.73
CA LEU A 248 -4.42 -19.32 20.35
C LEU A 248 -4.16 -19.16 18.85
N GLY A 249 -5.18 -18.88 18.05
CA GLY A 249 -5.06 -18.87 16.60
C GLY A 249 -6.01 -17.88 15.94
N ILE A 250 -5.43 -16.92 15.20
CA ILE A 250 -6.15 -15.91 14.44
C ILE A 250 -5.70 -16.01 12.99
N ARG A 251 -6.68 -16.11 12.07
CA ARG A 251 -6.43 -16.07 10.63
C ARG A 251 -6.40 -14.62 10.18
N VAL A 252 -5.38 -14.25 9.41
CA VAL A 252 -5.19 -12.89 8.90
C VAL A 252 -5.22 -12.93 7.38
N TYR A 253 -6.14 -12.18 6.78
CA TYR A 253 -6.25 -12.06 5.32
C TYR A 253 -6.10 -10.61 4.92
N GLU A 254 -5.17 -10.32 4.02
CA GLU A 254 -5.16 -9.05 3.31
C GLU A 254 -6.05 -9.16 2.07
N ILE A 255 -7.09 -8.33 1.98
CA ILE A 255 -8.07 -8.38 0.89
C ILE A 255 -8.14 -7.01 0.21
N PRO A 256 -8.07 -6.94 -1.13
CA PRO A 256 -8.34 -5.70 -1.83
C PRO A 256 -9.80 -5.28 -1.64
N ARG A 257 -10.02 -4.02 -1.37
CA ARG A 257 -11.33 -3.42 -1.15
C ARG A 257 -11.57 -2.29 -2.14
N VAL A 258 -12.76 -2.32 -2.72
CA VAL A 258 -13.26 -1.22 -3.53
C VAL A 258 -14.12 -0.29 -2.69
N ILE A 259 -13.66 0.96 -2.54
CA ILE A 259 -14.43 2.01 -1.88
C ILE A 259 -14.89 3.02 -2.92
N ALA A 260 -16.21 3.22 -3.00
CA ALA A 260 -16.80 4.36 -3.68
C ALA A 260 -16.55 5.62 -2.85
N GLU A 261 -16.10 6.70 -3.48
CA GLU A 261 -15.94 8.00 -2.83
C GLU A 261 -17.31 8.48 -2.33
N ARG A 262 -17.36 8.87 -1.05
CA ARG A 262 -18.60 9.31 -0.39
C ARG A 262 -18.48 10.77 -0.04
N VAL A 263 -19.28 11.61 -0.67
CA VAL A 263 -19.42 13.02 -0.28
C VAL A 263 -20.77 13.19 0.41
N LYS A 264 -20.77 13.85 1.57
CA LYS A 264 -22.01 14.29 2.22
C LYS A 264 -22.39 15.65 1.64
N LYS A 265 -23.52 15.73 0.95
CA LYS A 265 -24.06 17.00 0.46
C LYS A 265 -25.32 17.36 1.24
N ALA A 266 -25.43 18.60 1.71
CA ALA A 266 -26.66 19.12 2.27
C ALA A 266 -27.62 19.47 1.13
N VAL A 267 -28.83 18.92 1.16
CA VAL A 267 -29.86 19.14 0.16
C VAL A 267 -31.11 19.64 0.85
N LYS A 268 -31.72 20.70 0.29
CA LYS A 268 -33.02 21.19 0.73
C LYS A 268 -34.12 20.33 0.14
N VAL A 269 -35.00 19.82 0.99
CA VAL A 269 -36.15 19.01 0.60
C VAL A 269 -37.39 19.55 1.29
N ARG A 270 -38.54 19.45 0.64
CA ARG A 270 -39.82 19.89 1.19
C ARG A 270 -40.66 18.68 1.57
N VAL A 271 -41.05 18.57 2.83
CA VAL A 271 -41.96 17.50 3.28
C VAL A 271 -43.21 18.19 3.82
N ARG A 272 -44.36 17.89 3.21
CA ARG A 272 -45.59 18.69 3.33
C ARG A 272 -45.34 20.14 2.88
N ASN A 273 -45.46 21.10 3.79
CA ASN A 273 -45.32 22.54 3.54
C ASN A 273 -44.10 23.17 4.24
N LYS A 274 -43.18 22.35 4.77
CA LYS A 274 -41.99 22.82 5.47
C LYS A 274 -40.72 22.34 4.77
N GLU A 275 -39.72 23.21 4.73
CA GLU A 275 -38.41 22.92 4.14
C GLU A 275 -37.47 22.36 5.21
N TYR A 276 -36.73 21.32 4.85
CA TYR A 276 -35.75 20.67 5.70
C TYR A 276 -34.42 20.53 4.95
N THR A 277 -33.32 20.60 5.70
CA THR A 277 -32.00 20.27 5.19
C THR A 277 -31.69 18.82 5.54
N VAL A 278 -31.49 17.99 4.52
CA VAL A 278 -31.12 16.58 4.67
C VAL A 278 -29.71 16.36 4.13
N ARG A 279 -28.87 15.68 4.90
CA ARG A 279 -27.56 15.23 4.42
C ARG A 279 -27.74 13.99 3.56
N VAL A 280 -27.23 14.05 2.35
CA VAL A 280 -27.27 12.96 1.38
C VAL A 280 -25.85 12.44 1.20
N LYS A 281 -25.66 11.13 1.43
CA LYS A 281 -24.44 10.42 1.06
C LYS A 281 -24.49 10.14 -0.44
N VAL A 282 -23.69 10.89 -1.19
CA VAL A 282 -23.47 10.69 -2.62
C VAL A 282 -22.28 9.76 -2.77
N SER A 283 -22.52 8.55 -3.28
CA SER A 283 -21.46 7.55 -3.53
C SER A 283 -21.15 7.53 -5.02
N ARG A 284 -19.91 7.85 -5.40
CA ARG A 284 -19.42 7.78 -6.78
C ARG A 284 -18.24 6.82 -6.88
N LEU A 285 -18.14 6.10 -7.99
CA LEU A 285 -16.87 5.44 -8.33
C LEU A 285 -15.84 6.52 -8.69
N LYS A 286 -14.55 6.21 -8.58
CA LYS A 286 -13.47 7.09 -9.07
C LYS A 286 -13.56 7.40 -10.57
N SER A 287 -14.36 6.64 -11.34
CA SER A 287 -14.71 6.96 -12.73
C SER A 287 -15.77 8.08 -12.88
N GLY A 288 -16.24 8.67 -11.77
CA GLY A 288 -17.30 9.67 -11.74
C GLY A 288 -18.73 9.09 -11.77
N LYS A 289 -18.88 7.79 -12.10
CA LYS A 289 -20.18 7.11 -12.16
C LYS A 289 -20.88 7.13 -10.80
N LEU A 290 -22.09 7.67 -10.77
CA LEU A 290 -22.95 7.68 -9.57
C LEU A 290 -23.37 6.24 -9.24
N VAL A 291 -23.04 5.79 -8.03
CA VAL A 291 -23.39 4.46 -7.52
C VAL A 291 -24.68 4.52 -6.72
N ASN A 292 -24.77 5.49 -5.81
CA ASN A 292 -25.90 5.57 -4.89
C ASN A 292 -26.08 6.98 -4.32
N LEU A 293 -27.33 7.33 -4.01
CA LEU A 293 -27.73 8.51 -3.24
C LEU A 293 -28.57 8.01 -2.07
N LYS A 294 -28.07 8.17 -0.84
CA LYS A 294 -28.81 7.75 0.36
C LYS A 294 -28.91 8.91 1.36
N PRO A 295 -30.12 9.36 1.73
CA PRO A 295 -30.26 10.33 2.80
C PRO A 295 -29.82 9.71 4.14
N GLU A 296 -29.24 10.53 5.03
CA GLU A 296 -28.87 10.09 6.37
C GLU A 296 -30.11 9.71 7.17
N TYR A 297 -30.05 8.56 7.84
CA TYR A 297 -31.17 7.99 8.59
C TYR A 297 -31.64 8.96 9.69
N GLU A 298 -30.73 9.55 10.44
CA GLU A 298 -31.05 10.49 11.53
C GLU A 298 -31.81 11.73 11.04
N ASP A 299 -31.52 12.23 9.83
CA ASP A 299 -32.23 13.38 9.27
C ASP A 299 -33.66 12.98 8.85
N ILE A 300 -33.83 11.78 8.27
CA ILE A 300 -35.16 11.25 7.93
C ILE A 300 -36.00 10.99 9.19
N ARG A 301 -35.39 10.43 10.23
CA ARG A 301 -36.02 10.18 11.52
C ARG A 301 -36.53 11.48 12.14
N ARG A 302 -35.68 12.51 12.21
CA ARG A 302 -36.05 13.83 12.75
C ARG A 302 -37.22 14.46 11.99
N ILE A 303 -37.25 14.34 10.66
CA ILE A 303 -38.37 14.86 9.85
C ILE A 303 -39.64 14.06 10.11
N ALA A 304 -39.55 12.74 10.26
CA ALA A 304 -40.69 11.89 10.61
C ALA A 304 -41.29 12.29 11.97
N GLU A 305 -40.44 12.53 12.96
CA GLU A 305 -40.85 13.01 14.28
C GLU A 305 -41.50 14.41 14.22
N ASP A 306 -40.90 15.38 13.50
CA ASP A 306 -41.44 16.76 13.38
C ASP A 306 -42.76 16.83 12.60
N THR A 307 -42.94 15.95 11.60
CA THR A 307 -44.14 15.96 10.75
C THR A 307 -45.23 14.99 11.21
N GLY A 308 -44.92 14.06 12.11
CA GLY A 308 -45.80 12.95 12.47
C GLY A 308 -46.09 11.98 11.32
N LEU A 309 -45.29 12.01 10.25
CA LEU A 309 -45.41 11.06 9.14
C LEU A 309 -44.63 9.77 9.44
N PRO A 310 -45.09 8.61 8.94
CA PRO A 310 -44.29 7.39 9.01
C PRO A 310 -42.94 7.57 8.33
N LEU A 311 -41.86 7.11 8.97
CA LEU A 311 -40.48 7.21 8.49
C LEU A 311 -40.33 6.73 7.04
N ARG A 312 -41.03 5.64 6.69
CA ARG A 312 -41.05 5.12 5.32
C ARG A 312 -41.55 6.16 4.30
N ARG A 313 -42.63 6.88 4.60
CA ARG A 313 -43.19 7.91 3.69
C ARG A 313 -42.27 9.12 3.56
N VAL A 314 -41.66 9.55 4.67
CA VAL A 314 -40.66 10.62 4.64
C VAL A 314 -39.47 10.19 3.78
N SER A 315 -38.98 8.97 3.96
CA SER A 315 -37.88 8.43 3.15
C SER A 315 -38.22 8.38 1.67
N GLU A 316 -39.42 7.90 1.29
CA GLU A 316 -39.89 7.86 -0.10
C GLU A 316 -39.94 9.26 -0.74
N GLU A 317 -40.50 10.25 -0.02
CA GLU A 317 -40.62 11.63 -0.50
C GLU A 317 -39.26 12.31 -0.68
N VAL A 318 -38.38 12.18 0.32
CA VAL A 318 -37.02 12.72 0.27
C VAL A 318 -36.21 12.07 -0.84
N ASN A 319 -36.29 10.75 -1.01
CA ASN A 319 -35.59 10.04 -2.09
C ASN A 319 -36.06 10.49 -3.48
N ARG A 320 -37.35 10.81 -3.65
CA ARG A 320 -37.90 11.31 -4.93
C ARG A 320 -37.27 12.66 -5.30
N GLN A 321 -37.19 13.58 -4.35
CA GLN A 321 -36.61 14.91 -4.57
C GLN A 321 -35.10 14.86 -4.82
N ILE A 322 -34.38 13.98 -4.12
CA ILE A 322 -32.94 13.80 -4.31
C ILE A 322 -32.60 13.24 -5.70
N LYS A 323 -33.42 12.32 -6.25
CA LYS A 323 -33.22 11.79 -7.61
C LYS A 323 -33.45 12.86 -8.68
N GLY A 324 -34.45 13.73 -8.51
CA GLY A 324 -34.73 14.84 -9.44
C GLY A 324 -33.55 15.80 -9.57
N LEU A 325 -32.86 16.09 -8.47
CA LEU A 325 -31.69 16.99 -8.44
C LEU A 325 -30.44 16.46 -9.15
N THR A 326 -30.43 15.21 -9.61
CA THR A 326 -29.28 14.61 -10.34
C THR A 326 -29.44 14.54 -11.85
N HIS A 327 -30.56 15.00 -12.41
CA HIS A 327 -30.74 15.13 -13.86
C HIS A 327 -30.49 16.54 -14.40
N ASP A 328 -30.43 17.54 -13.51
CA ASP A 328 -30.21 18.96 -13.86
C ASP A 328 -28.76 19.43 -13.58
N SER A 329 -27.76 18.53 -13.57
CA SER A 329 -26.34 18.85 -13.33
C SER A 329 -25.41 18.15 -14.29
#